data_AF-A0A3D4TNJ7-F1
#
_entry.id   AF-A0A3D4TNJ7-F1
#
_cell.length_a   1.000
_cell.length_b   1.000
_cell.length_c   1.000
_cell.angle_alpha   90.00
_cell.angle_beta   90.00
_cell.angle_gamma   90.00
#
_symmetry.space_group_name_H-M   'P 1'
#
loop_
_entity.id
_entity.type
_entity.pdbx_description
1 polymer ?
#
loop_
_entity_poly.entity_id
_entity_poly.type
_entity_poly.pdbx_seq_one_letter_code
_entity_poly.pdbx_strand_id
1 'polypeptide(L)'
;RARLLLEIVQGVRATVSPTFAVAVKLNSADFQRGGFSPEDARAVVEMLAPLGVDLVELSGGSYEAPAMTGAARDQRSLAREAYFLEFAREIASVAAMPLMVTGGIRRRAVAEQVLDSGVAMVGIATALAIEPDLPQRWQQGRDPVPTLRSIDWRSKPLAASAHMAAVKYQLARLSTRRPTAPGVSPVWALLLAQAAAKCRTRRYRRWIGARAIAH
;
A
#
# COMPACT_ATOMS: atom_id res chain seq x y z
N ARG A 1 17.65 5.68 -15.11
CA ARG A 1 17.24 5.76 -13.68
C ARG A 1 17.10 4.38 -13.01
N ALA A 2 16.77 3.31 -13.75
CA ALA A 2 16.53 1.98 -13.18
C ALA A 2 17.77 1.21 -12.68
N ARG A 3 19.00 1.62 -13.01
CA ARG A 3 20.22 0.85 -12.72
C ARG A 3 20.31 0.35 -11.27
N LEU A 4 20.10 1.23 -10.29
CA LEU A 4 20.15 0.86 -8.88
C LEU A 4 19.12 -0.23 -8.53
N LEU A 5 17.90 -0.13 -9.06
CA LEU A 5 16.86 -1.14 -8.86
C LEU A 5 17.30 -2.50 -9.44
N LEU A 6 17.82 -2.52 -10.67
CA LEU A 6 18.24 -3.76 -11.32
C LEU A 6 19.40 -4.43 -10.57
N GLU A 7 20.40 -3.64 -10.13
CA GLU A 7 21.53 -4.12 -9.32
C GLU A 7 21.05 -4.70 -7.99
N ILE A 8 20.08 -4.07 -7.32
CA ILE A 8 19.48 -4.60 -6.08
C ILE A 8 18.77 -5.92 -6.34
N VAL A 9 17.94 -6.01 -7.38
CA VAL A 9 17.22 -7.25 -7.71
C VAL A 9 18.21 -8.38 -8.01
N GLN A 10 19.24 -8.11 -8.80
CA GLN A 10 20.31 -9.09 -9.10
C GLN A 10 21.04 -9.53 -7.83
N GLY A 11 21.45 -8.59 -6.97
CA GLY A 11 22.13 -8.90 -5.71
C GLY A 11 21.28 -9.73 -4.74
N VAL A 12 19.99 -9.38 -4.61
CA VAL A 12 19.04 -10.19 -3.82
C VAL A 12 18.91 -11.58 -4.44
N ARG A 13 18.73 -11.68 -5.76
CA ARG A 13 18.58 -12.96 -6.46
C ARG A 13 19.80 -13.86 -6.38
N ALA A 14 21.00 -13.28 -6.37
CA ALA A 14 22.24 -14.03 -6.16
C ALA A 14 22.37 -14.57 -4.71
N THR A 15 21.66 -13.98 -3.75
CA THR A 15 21.79 -14.31 -2.32
C THR A 15 20.74 -15.32 -1.84
N VAL A 16 19.53 -15.29 -2.42
CA VAL A 16 18.40 -16.11 -1.96
C VAL A 16 18.27 -17.41 -2.75
N SER A 17 17.61 -18.41 -2.15
CA SER A 17 17.23 -19.65 -2.85
C SER A 17 16.40 -19.34 -4.12
N PRO A 18 16.49 -20.16 -5.19
CA PRO A 18 15.60 -20.06 -6.35
C PRO A 18 14.11 -20.13 -6.01
N THR A 19 13.74 -20.75 -4.89
CA THR A 19 12.35 -20.87 -4.42
C THR A 19 11.89 -19.71 -3.54
N PHE A 20 12.79 -18.78 -3.21
CA PHE A 20 12.45 -17.61 -2.40
C PHE A 20 11.73 -16.57 -3.27
N ALA A 21 10.58 -16.07 -2.81
CA ALA A 21 9.82 -15.07 -3.56
C ALA A 21 10.51 -13.69 -3.53
N VAL A 22 10.78 -13.08 -4.69
CA VAL A 22 11.20 -11.67 -4.79
C VAL A 22 10.17 -10.90 -5.61
N ALA A 23 9.59 -9.90 -4.97
CA ALA A 23 8.65 -8.98 -5.57
C ALA A 23 9.25 -7.57 -5.65
N VAL A 24 8.88 -6.82 -6.69
CA VAL A 24 9.24 -5.40 -6.83
C VAL A 24 7.99 -4.55 -6.74
N LYS A 25 7.99 -3.57 -5.84
CA LYS A 25 6.93 -2.58 -5.75
C LYS A 25 7.30 -1.31 -6.49
N LEU A 26 6.49 -0.93 -7.46
CA LEU A 26 6.63 0.29 -8.25
C LEU A 26 5.47 1.24 -7.95
N ASN A 27 5.77 2.54 -7.97
CA ASN A 27 4.73 3.56 -8.08
C ASN A 27 4.34 3.69 -9.56
N SER A 28 3.07 3.90 -9.89
CA SER A 28 2.58 3.95 -11.28
C SER A 28 2.80 5.29 -11.96
N ALA A 29 2.68 6.38 -11.20
CA ALA A 29 2.97 7.72 -11.66
C ALA A 29 3.13 8.65 -10.46
N ASP A 30 4.22 9.41 -10.43
CA ASP A 30 4.26 10.60 -9.58
C ASP A 30 3.47 11.66 -10.36
N PHE A 31 2.29 12.06 -9.88
CA PHE A 31 1.43 13.08 -10.53
C PHE A 31 2.06 14.50 -10.51
N GLN A 32 3.34 14.60 -10.80
CA GLN A 32 4.20 15.77 -10.80
C GLN A 32 4.83 15.92 -12.18
N ARG A 33 4.97 17.17 -12.64
CA ARG A 33 5.59 17.49 -13.94
C ARG A 33 7.07 17.05 -13.91
N GLY A 34 7.44 16.11 -14.78
CA GLY A 34 8.79 15.50 -14.80
C GLY A 34 8.99 14.31 -13.84
N GLY A 35 7.92 13.82 -13.23
CA GLY A 35 7.92 12.62 -12.38
C GLY A 35 7.99 11.30 -13.16
N PHE A 36 7.89 10.19 -12.44
CA PHE A 36 7.82 8.84 -13.04
C PHE A 36 6.54 8.71 -13.89
N SER A 37 6.68 8.39 -15.18
CA SER A 37 5.54 8.27 -16.10
C SER A 37 5.07 6.80 -16.27
N PRO A 38 3.88 6.57 -16.83
CA PRO A 38 3.43 5.25 -17.25
C PRO A 38 4.43 4.52 -18.16
N GLU A 39 5.04 5.26 -19.09
CA GLU A 39 6.04 4.74 -20.02
C GLU A 39 7.33 4.36 -19.29
N ASP A 40 7.74 5.15 -18.28
CA ASP A 40 8.84 4.77 -17.39
C ASP A 40 8.51 3.47 -16.63
N ALA A 41 7.28 3.33 -16.12
CA ALA A 41 6.84 2.13 -15.41
C ALA A 41 6.88 0.89 -16.32
N ARG A 42 6.38 1.03 -17.55
CA ARG A 42 6.44 -0.01 -18.59
C ARG A 42 7.87 -0.44 -18.87
N ALA A 43 8.75 0.51 -19.14
CA ALA A 43 10.14 0.24 -19.42
C ALA A 43 10.83 -0.46 -18.23
N VAL A 44 10.52 -0.07 -16.99
CA VAL A 44 11.05 -0.74 -15.80
C VAL A 44 10.54 -2.18 -15.70
N VAL A 45 9.25 -2.43 -15.93
CA VAL A 45 8.68 -3.80 -15.89
C VAL A 45 9.32 -4.69 -16.97
N GLU A 46 9.50 -4.19 -18.18
CA GLU A 46 10.20 -4.89 -19.26
C GLU A 46 11.67 -5.20 -18.87
N MET A 47 12.37 -4.26 -18.22
CA MET A 47 13.74 -4.48 -17.71
C MET A 47 13.81 -5.50 -16.56
N LEU A 48 12.73 -5.68 -15.79
CA LEU A 48 12.68 -6.66 -14.70
C LEU A 48 12.41 -8.08 -15.20
N ALA A 49 11.81 -8.25 -16.39
CA ALA A 49 11.47 -9.55 -16.97
C ALA A 49 12.63 -10.57 -16.95
N PRO A 50 13.86 -10.25 -17.43
CA PRO A 50 14.94 -11.22 -17.44
C PRO A 50 15.56 -11.49 -16.05
N LEU A 51 15.17 -10.77 -15.00
CA LEU A 51 15.81 -10.85 -13.68
C LEU A 51 15.15 -11.86 -12.73
N GLY A 52 14.12 -12.57 -13.18
CA GLY A 52 13.43 -13.57 -12.37
C GLY A 52 12.67 -12.95 -11.18
N VAL A 53 11.99 -11.83 -11.39
CA VAL A 53 11.05 -11.26 -10.41
C VAL A 53 9.75 -12.06 -10.44
N ASP A 54 9.23 -12.48 -9.28
CA ASP A 54 8.04 -13.34 -9.21
C ASP A 54 6.73 -12.55 -9.21
N LEU A 55 6.79 -11.27 -8.84
CA LEU A 55 5.63 -10.39 -8.74
C LEU A 55 6.06 -8.93 -8.88
N VAL A 56 5.32 -8.15 -9.66
CA VAL A 56 5.43 -6.69 -9.60
C VAL A 56 4.16 -6.11 -9.00
N GLU A 57 4.31 -5.35 -7.91
CA GLU A 57 3.22 -4.59 -7.32
C GLU A 57 3.20 -3.17 -7.91
N LEU A 58 2.12 -2.82 -8.60
CA LEU A 58 1.83 -1.46 -9.03
C LEU A 58 0.97 -0.75 -7.99
N SER A 59 1.45 0.39 -7.52
CA SER A 59 0.72 1.27 -6.61
C SER A 59 0.58 2.66 -7.23
N GLY A 60 -0.61 3.28 -7.21
CA GLY A 60 -0.82 4.53 -7.95
C GLY A 60 -1.78 5.53 -7.37
N GLY A 61 -2.17 5.31 -6.12
CA GLY A 61 -3.27 6.02 -5.51
C GLY A 61 -4.31 5.04 -5.03
N SER A 62 -5.40 5.57 -4.51
CA SER A 62 -6.42 4.77 -3.85
C SER A 62 -7.61 4.54 -4.77
N TYR A 63 -7.68 3.34 -5.33
CA TYR A 63 -8.79 2.73 -6.08
C TYR A 63 -10.18 2.94 -5.47
N GLU A 64 -10.31 2.97 -4.14
CA GLU A 64 -11.59 3.30 -3.50
C GLU A 64 -11.57 4.59 -2.68
N ALA A 65 -10.41 5.22 -2.56
CA ALA A 65 -10.23 6.37 -1.69
C ALA A 65 -9.41 7.46 -2.40
N PRO A 66 -9.97 8.17 -3.38
CA PRO A 66 -9.38 9.40 -3.94
C PRO A 66 -8.99 10.44 -2.84
N ALA A 67 -9.46 10.21 -1.62
CA ALA A 67 -9.39 10.99 -0.41
C ALA A 67 -8.14 10.81 0.48
N MET A 68 -6.96 10.37 0.00
CA MET A 68 -5.74 10.71 0.77
C MET A 68 -5.56 12.24 0.93
N THR A 69 -6.31 13.03 0.15
CA THR A 69 -6.44 14.50 0.25
C THR A 69 -7.89 15.00 0.49
N GLY A 70 -8.83 14.12 0.83
CA GLY A 70 -10.20 14.50 1.23
C GLY A 70 -11.03 15.22 0.17
N ALA A 71 -11.16 14.67 -1.04
CA ALA A 71 -12.19 15.06 -1.99
C ALA A 71 -13.32 14.01 -1.98
N ALA A 72 -14.57 14.46 -2.05
CA ALA A 72 -15.72 13.63 -2.38
C ALA A 72 -15.49 12.95 -3.75
N ARG A 73 -16.25 11.88 -4.07
CA ARG A 73 -16.26 11.26 -5.41
C ARG A 73 -16.68 12.31 -6.44
N ASP A 74 -15.72 13.02 -7.01
CA ASP A 74 -15.90 13.88 -8.17
C ASP A 74 -15.61 13.09 -9.45
N GLN A 75 -16.01 13.59 -10.62
CA GLN A 75 -15.72 12.97 -11.92
C GLN A 75 -14.21 12.72 -12.12
N ARG A 76 -13.35 13.53 -11.47
CA ARG A 76 -11.88 13.39 -11.53
C ARG A 76 -11.38 12.18 -10.76
N SER A 77 -12.05 11.75 -9.71
CA SER A 77 -11.71 10.54 -8.98
C SER A 77 -12.00 9.27 -9.76
N LEU A 78 -13.19 9.16 -10.34
CA LEU A 78 -13.58 8.05 -11.20
C LEU A 78 -12.69 7.97 -12.44
N ALA A 79 -12.35 9.12 -13.04
CA ALA A 79 -11.41 9.16 -14.15
C ALA A 79 -9.99 8.68 -13.78
N ARG A 80 -9.54 8.93 -12.54
CA ARG A 80 -8.23 8.43 -12.06
C ARG A 80 -8.25 6.93 -11.77
N GLU A 81 -9.36 6.41 -11.23
CA GLU A 81 -9.55 4.97 -10.99
C GLU A 81 -9.55 4.21 -12.32
N ALA A 82 -10.32 4.70 -13.31
CA ALA A 82 -10.34 4.15 -14.67
C ALA A 82 -8.96 4.24 -15.34
N TYR A 83 -8.30 5.39 -15.26
CA TYR A 83 -6.95 5.58 -15.80
C TYR A 83 -5.93 4.60 -15.18
N PHE A 84 -5.99 4.37 -13.87
CA PHE A 84 -5.06 3.44 -13.21
C PHE A 84 -5.35 1.98 -13.61
N LEU A 85 -6.60 1.59 -13.80
CA LEU A 85 -6.97 0.27 -14.32
C LEU A 85 -6.49 0.07 -15.77
N GLU A 86 -6.71 1.05 -16.63
CA GLU A 86 -6.21 1.04 -18.01
C GLU A 86 -4.68 0.92 -18.01
N PHE A 87 -4.00 1.74 -17.20
CA PHE A 87 -2.56 1.65 -17.00
C PHE A 87 -2.11 0.26 -16.52
N ALA A 88 -2.75 -0.30 -15.49
CA ALA A 88 -2.40 -1.63 -14.99
C ALA A 88 -2.60 -2.71 -16.05
N ARG A 89 -3.64 -2.59 -16.89
CA ARG A 89 -3.92 -3.49 -18.01
C ARG A 89 -2.87 -3.37 -19.11
N GLU A 90 -2.45 -2.15 -19.44
CA GLU A 90 -1.37 -1.92 -20.41
C GLU A 90 -0.04 -2.54 -19.94
N ILE A 91 0.32 -2.35 -18.67
CA ILE A 91 1.53 -2.97 -18.10
C ILE A 91 1.38 -4.49 -18.04
N ALA A 92 0.20 -5.01 -17.70
CA ALA A 92 -0.06 -6.45 -17.68
C ALA A 92 0.17 -7.10 -19.05
N SER A 93 -0.11 -6.38 -20.14
CA SER A 93 0.10 -6.89 -21.50
C SER A 93 1.56 -7.12 -21.88
N VAL A 94 2.51 -6.49 -21.16
CA VAL A 94 3.96 -6.62 -21.43
C VAL A 94 4.73 -7.29 -20.31
N ALA A 95 4.11 -7.48 -19.14
CA ALA A 95 4.76 -8.07 -17.98
C ALA A 95 4.98 -9.57 -18.20
N ALA A 96 6.22 -10.03 -18.01
CA ALA A 96 6.55 -11.46 -18.04
C ALA A 96 6.20 -12.19 -16.73
N MET A 97 5.91 -11.43 -15.67
CA MET A 97 5.56 -11.91 -14.34
C MET A 97 4.15 -11.43 -13.93
N PRO A 98 3.49 -12.12 -12.98
CA PRO A 98 2.24 -11.66 -12.40
C PRO A 98 2.32 -10.21 -11.89
N LEU A 99 1.24 -9.46 -12.11
CA LEU A 99 1.07 -8.13 -11.54
C LEU A 99 0.13 -8.17 -10.33
N MET A 100 0.47 -7.38 -9.32
CA MET A 100 -0.39 -7.05 -8.19
C MET A 100 -0.76 -5.57 -8.24
N VAL A 101 -2.02 -5.25 -7.97
CA VAL A 101 -2.47 -3.86 -7.85
C VAL A 101 -2.88 -3.56 -6.40
N THR A 102 -2.39 -2.45 -5.86
CA THR A 102 -2.84 -1.91 -4.57
C THR A 102 -3.46 -0.52 -4.70
N GLY A 103 -4.39 -0.21 -3.78
CA GLY A 103 -4.94 1.13 -3.68
C GLY A 103 -6.23 1.23 -2.87
N GLY A 104 -6.22 0.99 -1.56
CA GLY A 104 -7.42 1.21 -0.73
C GLY A 104 -8.62 0.30 -1.07
N ILE A 105 -8.42 -0.74 -1.88
CA ILE A 105 -9.41 -1.77 -2.21
C ILE A 105 -9.91 -2.41 -0.89
N ARG A 106 -11.24 -2.48 -0.73
CA ARG A 106 -11.91 -3.01 0.46
C ARG A 106 -13.28 -3.63 0.19
N ARG A 107 -13.79 -3.53 -1.04
CA ARG A 107 -15.02 -4.19 -1.51
C ARG A 107 -14.66 -5.34 -2.43
N ARG A 108 -15.42 -6.42 -2.34
CA ARG A 108 -15.26 -7.61 -3.17
C ARG A 108 -15.42 -7.29 -4.67
N ALA A 109 -16.51 -6.63 -5.04
CA ALA A 109 -16.79 -6.28 -6.44
C ALA A 109 -15.67 -5.48 -7.11
N VAL A 110 -15.00 -4.62 -6.34
CA VAL A 110 -13.83 -3.87 -6.80
C VAL A 110 -12.63 -4.78 -7.03
N ALA A 111 -12.37 -5.70 -6.09
CA ALA A 111 -11.30 -6.68 -6.27
C ALA A 111 -11.55 -7.57 -7.50
N GLU A 112 -12.79 -7.98 -7.74
CA GLU A 112 -13.19 -8.76 -8.92
C GLU A 112 -12.94 -7.97 -10.22
N GLN A 113 -13.32 -6.68 -10.27
CA GLN A 113 -13.02 -5.82 -11.43
C GLN A 113 -11.53 -5.69 -11.75
N VAL A 114 -10.66 -5.67 -10.73
CA VAL A 114 -9.20 -5.66 -10.93
C VAL A 114 -8.71 -6.98 -11.48
N LEU A 115 -9.22 -8.11 -10.99
CA LEU A 115 -8.84 -9.43 -11.50
C LEU A 115 -9.31 -9.61 -12.96
N ASP A 116 -10.54 -9.19 -13.26
CA ASP A 116 -11.11 -9.24 -14.61
C ASP A 116 -10.36 -8.35 -15.62
N SER A 117 -9.58 -7.36 -15.14
CA SER A 117 -8.74 -6.53 -16.00
C SER A 117 -7.42 -7.20 -16.41
N GLY A 118 -7.18 -8.44 -16.00
CA GLY A 118 -5.95 -9.20 -16.32
C GLY A 118 -4.84 -9.06 -15.28
N VAL A 119 -5.10 -8.42 -14.14
CA VAL A 119 -4.16 -8.36 -13.02
C VAL A 119 -4.27 -9.66 -12.22
N ALA A 120 -3.12 -10.26 -11.89
CA ALA A 120 -3.09 -11.57 -11.24
C ALA A 120 -3.42 -11.52 -9.74
N MET A 121 -3.21 -10.38 -9.08
CA MET A 121 -3.39 -10.25 -7.64
C MET A 121 -3.91 -8.88 -7.20
N VAL A 122 -4.81 -8.89 -6.23
CA VAL A 122 -5.30 -7.68 -5.55
C VAL A 122 -4.63 -7.54 -4.20
N GLY A 123 -4.04 -6.37 -3.96
CA GLY A 123 -3.45 -6.03 -2.68
C GLY A 123 -4.35 -5.19 -1.79
N ILE A 124 -4.54 -5.67 -0.56
CA ILE A 124 -5.42 -5.09 0.44
C ILE A 124 -4.61 -4.82 1.70
N ALA A 125 -4.53 -3.55 2.12
CA ALA A 125 -3.78 -3.16 3.31
C ALA A 125 -4.70 -2.69 4.44
N THR A 126 -5.26 -1.47 4.31
CA THR A 126 -6.07 -0.85 5.37
C THR A 126 -7.28 -1.69 5.75
N ALA A 127 -7.96 -2.32 4.80
CA ALA A 127 -9.13 -3.13 5.11
C ALA A 127 -8.78 -4.39 5.90
N LEU A 128 -7.65 -5.06 5.61
CA LEU A 128 -7.18 -6.20 6.42
C LEU A 128 -6.71 -5.77 7.82
N ALA A 129 -6.23 -4.54 7.98
CA ALA A 129 -5.95 -4.01 9.31
C ALA A 129 -7.22 -3.83 10.15
N ILE A 130 -8.37 -3.55 9.52
CA ILE A 130 -9.66 -3.33 10.19
C ILE A 130 -10.39 -4.66 10.39
N GLU A 131 -10.39 -5.52 9.37
CA GLU A 131 -11.09 -6.80 9.31
C GLU A 131 -10.16 -7.87 8.70
N PRO A 132 -9.37 -8.58 9.52
CA PRO A 132 -8.33 -9.51 9.04
C PRO A 132 -8.89 -10.75 8.34
N ASP A 133 -10.11 -11.15 8.66
CA ASP A 133 -10.83 -12.29 8.07
C ASP A 133 -11.64 -11.91 6.82
N LEU A 134 -11.44 -10.70 6.28
CA LEU A 134 -12.13 -10.21 5.09
C LEU A 134 -12.12 -11.19 3.90
N PRO A 135 -10.98 -11.81 3.50
CA PRO A 135 -10.98 -12.74 2.37
C PRO A 135 -11.84 -13.98 2.63
N GLN A 136 -11.81 -14.50 3.87
CA GLN A 136 -12.63 -15.64 4.28
C GLN A 136 -14.12 -15.28 4.22
N ARG A 137 -14.50 -14.06 4.62
CA ARG A 137 -15.88 -13.59 4.54
C ARG A 137 -16.36 -13.44 3.10
N TRP A 138 -15.52 -12.92 2.21
CA TRP A 138 -15.83 -12.87 0.78
C TRP A 138 -16.06 -14.27 0.21
N GLN A 139 -15.21 -15.25 0.54
CA GLN A 139 -15.40 -16.65 0.13
C GLN A 139 -16.73 -17.24 0.63
N GLN A 140 -17.21 -16.80 1.80
CA GLN A 140 -18.51 -17.19 2.37
C GLN A 140 -19.70 -16.43 1.76
N GLY A 141 -19.49 -15.61 0.73
CA GLY A 141 -20.55 -14.81 0.11
C GLY A 141 -21.00 -13.61 0.94
N ARG A 142 -20.21 -13.20 1.95
CA ARG A 142 -20.45 -11.97 2.72
C ARG A 142 -19.64 -10.84 2.13
N ASP A 143 -20.21 -9.64 2.05
CA ASP A 143 -19.54 -8.46 1.51
C ASP A 143 -19.42 -7.32 2.52
N PRO A 144 -18.73 -7.53 3.67
CA PRO A 144 -18.48 -6.43 4.58
C PRO A 144 -17.59 -5.38 3.90
N VAL A 145 -17.78 -4.11 4.28
CA VAL A 145 -16.97 -2.99 3.81
C VAL A 145 -16.27 -2.38 5.02
N PRO A 146 -15.03 -2.82 5.33
CA PRO A 146 -14.34 -2.38 6.54
C PRO A 146 -14.14 -0.85 6.55
N THR A 147 -14.54 -0.23 7.66
CA THR A 147 -14.46 1.21 7.86
C THR A 147 -13.97 1.53 9.28
N LEU A 148 -13.21 2.62 9.40
CA LEU A 148 -12.91 3.23 10.69
C LEU A 148 -13.99 4.26 11.01
N ARG A 149 -14.05 4.68 12.28
CA ARG A 149 -14.84 5.84 12.70
C ARG A 149 -14.54 7.07 11.82
N SER A 150 -15.58 7.82 11.44
CA SER A 150 -15.44 9.03 10.61
C SER A 150 -14.58 10.09 11.30
N ILE A 151 -13.87 10.89 10.49
CA ILE A 151 -12.96 11.94 10.95
C ILE A 151 -13.27 13.22 10.19
N ASP A 152 -14.27 13.96 10.70
CA ASP A 152 -14.79 15.16 10.06
C ASP A 152 -14.10 16.43 10.59
N TRP A 153 -12.76 16.42 10.58
CA TRP A 153 -11.94 17.51 11.12
C TRP A 153 -11.65 18.56 10.03
N ARG A 154 -11.72 19.85 10.41
CA ARG A 154 -11.44 20.97 9.50
C ARG A 154 -10.04 20.90 8.86
N SER A 155 -9.05 20.46 9.63
CA SER A 155 -7.68 20.30 9.15
C SER A 155 -7.51 18.94 8.47
N LYS A 156 -7.42 18.95 7.13
CA LYS A 156 -7.21 17.74 6.32
C LYS A 156 -5.91 17.00 6.68
N PRO A 157 -4.76 17.67 6.88
CA PRO A 157 -3.53 16.98 7.30
C PRO A 157 -3.67 16.27 8.65
N LEU A 158 -4.39 16.89 9.59
CA LEU A 158 -4.67 16.27 10.89
C LEU A 158 -5.63 15.08 10.74
N ALA A 159 -6.67 15.21 9.90
CA ALA A 159 -7.60 14.12 9.62
C ALA A 159 -6.88 12.91 9.01
N ALA A 160 -6.01 13.12 8.02
CA ALA A 160 -5.19 12.08 7.41
C ALA A 160 -4.24 11.42 8.42
N SER A 161 -3.61 12.22 9.29
CA SER A 161 -2.74 11.72 10.35
C SER A 161 -3.50 10.86 11.37
N ALA A 162 -4.70 11.30 11.76
CA ALA A 162 -5.57 10.55 12.67
C ALA A 162 -6.09 9.26 12.04
N HIS A 163 -6.44 9.28 10.75
CA HIS A 163 -6.80 8.07 10.00
C HIS A 163 -5.66 7.06 10.03
N MET A 164 -4.45 7.48 9.66
CA MET A 164 -3.26 6.61 9.69
C MET A 164 -2.94 6.11 11.10
N ALA A 165 -3.14 6.94 12.13
CA ALA A 165 -2.99 6.53 13.52
C ALA A 165 -4.00 5.45 13.92
N ALA A 166 -5.26 5.58 13.50
CA ALA A 166 -6.31 4.60 13.74
C ALA A 166 -6.06 3.27 12.99
N VAL A 167 -5.51 3.30 11.77
CA VAL A 167 -5.07 2.08 11.06
C VAL A 167 -3.93 1.40 11.83
N LYS A 168 -2.89 2.15 12.21
CA LYS A 168 -1.75 1.64 12.99
C LYS A 168 -2.17 1.10 14.35
N TYR A 169 -3.19 1.69 14.96
CA TYR A 169 -3.77 1.21 16.20
C TYR A 169 -4.32 -0.22 16.03
N GLN A 170 -5.00 -0.53 14.92
CA GLN A 170 -5.47 -1.90 14.67
C GLN A 170 -4.29 -2.87 14.48
N LEU A 171 -3.30 -2.49 13.67
CA LEU A 171 -2.10 -3.32 13.46
C LEU A 171 -1.37 -3.62 14.78
N ALA A 172 -1.25 -2.64 15.68
CA ALA A 172 -0.64 -2.83 16.99
C ALA A 172 -1.45 -3.78 17.90
N ARG A 173 -2.79 -3.77 17.78
CA ARG A 173 -3.64 -4.76 18.48
C ARG A 173 -3.44 -6.15 17.90
N LEU A 174 -3.44 -6.29 16.58
CA LEU A 174 -3.22 -7.57 15.90
C LEU A 174 -1.84 -8.16 16.23
N SER A 175 -0.79 -7.35 16.29
CA SER A 175 0.56 -7.81 16.65
C SER A 175 0.66 -8.36 18.07
N THR A 176 -0.33 -8.07 18.93
CA THR A 176 -0.43 -8.57 20.31
C THR A 176 -1.60 -9.55 20.48
N ARG A 177 -2.09 -10.13 19.37
CA ARG A 177 -3.23 -11.07 19.32
C ARG A 177 -4.53 -10.53 19.93
N ARG A 178 -4.69 -9.20 19.98
CA ARG A 178 -5.94 -8.55 20.38
C ARG A 178 -6.84 -8.38 19.15
N PRO A 179 -8.17 -8.49 19.29
CA PRO A 179 -9.09 -8.22 18.18
C PRO A 179 -8.93 -6.77 17.69
N THR A 180 -9.45 -6.44 16.51
CA THR A 180 -9.49 -5.05 16.04
C THR A 180 -10.53 -4.23 16.85
N ALA A 181 -10.38 -2.91 16.88
CA ALA A 181 -11.38 -1.96 17.39
C ALA A 181 -11.55 -0.82 16.38
N PRO A 182 -12.31 -1.04 15.30
CA PRO A 182 -12.52 -0.04 14.27
C PRO A 182 -13.16 1.27 14.79
N GLY A 183 -13.89 1.19 15.90
CA GLY A 183 -14.53 2.31 16.59
C GLY A 183 -13.62 3.16 17.48
N VAL A 184 -12.30 2.93 17.50
CA VAL A 184 -11.35 3.73 18.30
C VAL A 184 -11.52 5.22 18.03
N SER A 185 -11.45 6.03 19.10
CA SER A 185 -11.48 7.50 18.95
C SER A 185 -10.27 7.96 18.11
N PRO A 186 -10.47 8.75 17.04
CA PRO A 186 -9.38 9.27 16.22
C PRO A 186 -8.38 10.13 17.01
N VAL A 187 -8.88 10.89 18.00
CA VAL A 187 -8.03 11.69 18.92
C VAL A 187 -7.16 10.76 19.76
N TRP A 188 -7.76 9.71 20.32
CA TRP A 188 -7.04 8.75 21.15
C TRP A 188 -5.97 7.99 20.37
N ALA A 189 -6.32 7.50 19.18
CA ALA A 189 -5.38 6.82 18.29
C ALA A 189 -4.20 7.75 17.93
N LEU A 190 -4.47 9.02 17.63
CA LEU A 190 -3.44 10.01 17.33
C LEU A 190 -2.52 10.27 18.53
N LEU A 191 -3.07 10.47 19.73
CA LEU A 191 -2.29 10.68 20.95
C LEU A 191 -1.36 9.49 21.23
N LEU A 192 -1.87 8.25 21.14
CA LEU A 192 -1.07 7.04 21.31
C LEU A 192 0.04 6.95 20.26
N ALA A 193 -0.26 7.26 19.00
CA ALA A 193 0.73 7.24 17.93
C ALA A 193 1.87 8.25 18.18
N GLN A 194 1.54 9.46 18.66
CA GLN A 194 2.52 10.50 18.99
C GLN A 194 3.37 10.11 20.20
N ALA A 195 2.76 9.57 21.25
CA ALA A 195 3.47 9.06 22.43
C ALA A 195 4.46 7.94 22.03
N ALA A 196 4.00 6.98 21.22
CA ALA A 196 4.84 5.89 20.73
C ALA A 196 5.98 6.40 19.84
N ALA A 197 5.73 7.39 18.97
CA ALA A 197 6.76 8.03 18.15
C ALA A 197 7.82 8.70 19.03
N LYS A 198 7.42 9.48 20.04
CA LYS A 198 8.32 10.12 21.00
C LYS A 198 9.20 9.10 21.74
N CYS A 199 8.63 7.98 22.17
CA CYS A 199 9.38 6.90 22.81
C CYS A 199 10.39 6.26 21.84
N ARG A 200 10.00 5.97 20.59
CA ARG A 200 10.91 5.43 19.57
C ARG A 200 12.06 6.39 19.26
N THR A 201 11.78 7.69 19.11
CA THR A 201 12.82 8.71 18.88
C THR A 201 13.78 8.81 20.06
N ARG A 202 13.28 8.76 21.30
CA ARG A 202 14.15 8.73 22.50
C ARG A 202 15.04 7.48 22.53
N ARG A 203 14.48 6.30 22.24
CA ARG A 203 15.25 5.05 22.17
C ARG A 203 16.30 5.09 21.07
N TYR A 204 15.94 5.58 19.89
CA TYR A 204 16.86 5.74 18.76
C TYR A 204 18.02 6.69 19.10
N ARG A 205 17.74 7.84 19.71
CA ARG A 205 18.79 8.77 20.17
C ARG A 205 19.73 8.15 21.19
N ARG A 206 19.19 7.40 22.16
CA ARG A 206 20.01 6.65 23.13
C ARG A 206 20.89 5.60 22.46
N TRP A 207 20.34 4.88 21.48
CA TRP A 207 21.09 3.87 20.72
C TRP A 207 22.21 4.48 19.88
N ILE A 208 21.95 5.60 19.18
CA ILE A 208 23.01 6.35 18.49
C ILE A 208 24.07 6.83 19.48
N GLY A 209 23.66 7.44 20.60
CA GLY A 209 24.60 7.92 21.62
C GLY A 209 25.49 6.82 22.18
N ALA A 210 24.93 5.63 22.42
CA ALA A 210 25.69 4.47 22.87
C ALA A 210 26.70 3.95 21.82
N ARG A 211 26.39 4.04 20.52
CA ARG A 211 27.34 3.67 19.45
C ARG A 211 28.41 4.73 19.20
N ALA A 212 28.11 6.00 19.43
CA ALA A 212 29.08 7.09 19.31
C ALA A 212 30.13 7.09 20.45
N ILE A 213 29.84 6.44 21.58
CA ILE A 213 30.76 6.28 22.72
C ILE A 213 31.57 4.97 22.62
N ALA A 214 31.16 4.04 21.74
CA ALA A 214 31.81 2.74 21.55
C ALA A 214 32.88 2.72 20.44
N HIS A 215 33.27 3.90 19.94
CA HIS A 215 34.38 4.15 19.03
C HIS A 215 35.28 5.22 19.64
#